data_AF-A0A965N9I1-F1
#
_entry.id   AF-A0A965N9I1-F1
#
_cell.length_a   1.000
_cell.length_b   1.000
_cell.length_c   1.000
_cell.angle_alpha   90.00
_cell.angle_beta   90.00
_cell.angle_gamma   90.00
#
_symmetry.space_group_name_H-M   'P 1'
#
loop_
_entity.id
_entity.type
_entity.pdbx_description
1 polymer ?
#
loop_
_entity_poly.entity_id
_entity_poly.type
_entity_poly.pdbx_seq_one_letter_code
_entity_poly.pdbx_strand_id
1 'polypeptide(L)'
;MSSLPLRLAEAQNHQLSAAQFLELVLQDELNVRHQRELARRQSAASFRESRALEGFDFSFNSSINRQQVYELASCHFIEEKRDAILVGPPGVGKSHIVQALG
;
A
#
# COMPACT_ATOMS: atom_id res chain seq x y z
N MET A 1 7.37 19.66 -6.61
CA MET A 1 6.95 20.84 -7.40
C MET A 1 7.07 20.66 -8.92
N SER A 2 7.29 19.46 -9.44
CA SER A 2 7.29 19.21 -10.90
C SER A 2 5.90 19.34 -11.55
N SER A 3 4.81 19.22 -10.78
CA SER A 3 3.42 19.34 -11.28
C SER A 3 2.89 20.77 -11.33
N LEU A 4 3.57 21.76 -10.74
CA LEU A 4 3.05 23.13 -10.61
C LEU A 4 2.76 23.80 -11.97
N PRO A 5 3.60 23.69 -13.02
CA PRO A 5 3.28 24.25 -14.33
C PRO A 5 2.01 23.64 -14.95
N LEU A 6 1.80 22.34 -14.75
CA LEU A 6 0.59 21.64 -15.21
C LEU A 6 -0.65 22.15 -14.47
N ARG A 7 -0.58 22.26 -13.14
CA ARG A 7 -1.68 22.79 -12.31
C ARG A 7 -1.99 24.25 -12.60
N LEU A 8 -0.98 25.04 -12.99
CA LEU A 8 -1.18 26.44 -13.38
C LEU A 8 -1.96 26.54 -14.71
N ALA A 9 -1.62 25.71 -15.69
CA ALA A 9 -2.37 25.63 -16.95
C ALA A 9 -3.80 25.14 -16.72
N GLU A 10 -3.99 24.13 -15.85
CA GLU A 10 -5.30 23.63 -15.43
C GLU A 10 -6.14 24.74 -14.77
N ALA A 11 -5.55 25.51 -13.85
CA ALA A 11 -6.23 26.63 -13.20
C ALA A 11 -6.67 27.73 -14.18
N GLN A 12 -5.84 28.03 -15.18
CA GLN A 12 -6.19 29.00 -16.23
C GLN A 12 -7.32 28.51 -17.13
N ASN A 13 -7.24 27.25 -17.58
CA ASN A 13 -8.24 26.66 -18.47
C ASN A 13 -9.60 26.47 -17.80
N HIS A 14 -9.60 26.11 -16.51
CA HIS A 14 -10.82 25.88 -15.73
C HIS A 14 -11.26 27.09 -14.88
N GLN A 15 -10.58 28.24 -15.02
CA GLN A 15 -10.87 29.49 -14.30
C GLN A 15 -10.99 29.27 -12.78
N LEU A 16 -10.08 28.46 -12.23
CA LEU A 16 -10.07 28.17 -10.80
C LEU A 16 -9.81 29.45 -10.01
N SER A 17 -10.55 29.63 -8.92
CA SER A 17 -10.23 30.65 -7.93
C SER A 17 -8.86 30.37 -7.29
N ALA A 18 -8.24 31.40 -6.71
CA ALA A 18 -6.98 31.25 -5.98
C ALA A 18 -7.07 30.18 -4.87
N ALA A 19 -8.22 30.07 -4.20
CA ALA A 19 -8.46 29.06 -3.18
C ALA A 19 -8.45 27.63 -3.77
N GLN A 20 -9.14 27.40 -4.89
CA GLN A 20 -9.18 26.11 -5.57
C GLN A 20 -7.81 25.71 -6.12
N PHE A 21 -7.06 26.66 -6.69
CA PHE A 21 -5.70 26.40 -7.15
C PHE A 21 -4.77 26.02 -5.98
N LEU A 22 -4.87 26.72 -4.85
CA LEU A 22 -4.07 26.41 -3.68
C LEU A 22 -4.40 25.02 -3.12
N GLU A 23 -5.69 24.68 -3.03
CA GLU A 23 -6.13 23.34 -2.63
C GLU A 23 -5.53 22.25 -3.52
N LEU A 24 -5.56 22.45 -4.84
CA LEU A 24 -5.02 21.51 -5.82
C LEU A 24 -3.51 21.28 -5.64
N VAL A 25 -2.74 22.34 -5.45
CA VAL A 25 -1.29 22.26 -5.22
C VAL A 25 -0.98 21.60 -3.88
N LEU A 26 -1.76 21.88 -2.84
CA LEU A 26 -1.59 21.25 -1.53
C LEU A 26 -1.92 19.75 -1.58
N GLN A 27 -2.95 19.33 -2.32
CA GLN A 27 -3.25 17.92 -2.55
C GLN A 27 -2.08 17.18 -3.23
N ASP A 28 -1.48 17.78 -4.26
CA ASP A 28 -0.29 17.22 -4.91
C ASP A 28 0.87 17.04 -3.92
N GLU A 29 1.14 18.04 -3.08
CA GLU A 29 2.22 17.96 -2.08
C GLU A 29 1.92 16.89 -1.00
N LEU A 30 0.67 16.79 -0.53
CA LEU A 30 0.26 15.74 0.40
C LEU A 30 0.48 14.35 -0.21
N ASN A 31 0.12 14.16 -1.47
CA ASN A 31 0.35 12.91 -2.19
C ASN A 31 1.85 12.57 -2.29
N VAL A 32 2.68 13.55 -2.65
CA VAL A 32 4.15 13.35 -2.73
C VAL A 32 4.73 12.99 -1.36
N ARG A 33 4.30 13.67 -0.28
CA ARG A 33 4.75 13.35 1.08
C ARG A 33 4.32 11.95 1.49
N HIS A 34 3.08 11.57 1.22
CA HIS A 34 2.57 10.23 1.52
C HIS A 34 3.36 9.15 0.76
N GLN A 35 3.61 9.34 -0.54
CA GLN A 35 4.42 8.41 -1.34
C GLN A 35 5.85 8.25 -0.80
N ARG A 36 6.49 9.36 -0.41
CA ARG A 36 7.83 9.33 0.19
C ARG A 36 7.85 8.61 1.53
N GLU A 37 6.83 8.82 2.35
CA GLU A 37 6.68 8.12 3.61
C GLU A 37 6.52 6.61 3.41
N LEU A 38 5.63 6.19 2.50
CA LEU A 38 5.44 4.78 2.14
C LEU A 38 6.75 4.15 1.63
N ALA A 39 7.43 4.81 0.71
CA ALA A 39 8.71 4.32 0.17
C ALA A 39 9.78 4.16 1.27
N ARG A 40 9.84 5.10 2.23
CA ARG A 40 10.74 5.01 3.38
C ARG A 40 10.39 3.81 4.28
N ARG A 41 9.10 3.59 4.58
CA ARG A 41 8.65 2.45 5.39
C ARG A 41 8.95 1.12 4.70
N GLN A 42 8.69 1.01 3.40
CA GLN A 42 9.01 -0.17 2.59
C GLN A 42 10.52 -0.46 2.59
N SER A 43 11.34 0.58 2.40
CA SER A 43 12.81 0.43 2.46
C SER A 43 13.29 -0.02 3.84
N ALA A 44 12.70 0.51 4.92
CA ALA A 44 13.05 0.13 6.28
C ALA A 44 12.66 -1.32 6.61
N ALA A 45 11.51 -1.80 6.11
CA ALA A 45 11.04 -3.17 6.33
C ALA A 45 11.94 -4.24 5.70
N SER A 46 12.80 -3.87 4.74
CA SER A 46 13.80 -4.78 4.15
C SER A 46 13.21 -6.08 3.58
N PHE A 47 12.04 -5.99 2.95
CA PHE A 47 11.43 -7.13 2.26
C PHE A 47 12.38 -7.70 1.21
N ARG A 48 12.46 -9.04 1.14
CA ARG A 48 13.31 -9.72 0.13
C ARG A 48 12.87 -9.38 -1.29
N GLU A 49 11.56 -9.31 -1.49
CA GLU A 49 10.91 -8.95 -2.75
C GLU A 49 9.63 -8.17 -2.45
N SER A 50 9.31 -7.18 -3.28
CA SER A 50 8.01 -6.49 -3.22
C SER A 50 6.93 -7.43 -3.74
N ARG A 51 6.22 -8.09 -2.83
CA ARG A 51 5.09 -8.97 -3.15
C ARG A 51 3.79 -8.27 -2.77
N ALA A 52 2.80 -8.36 -3.64
CA ALA A 52 1.44 -7.92 -3.35
C ALA A 52 0.57 -9.15 -3.12
N LEU A 53 -0.45 -9.05 -2.28
CA LEU A 53 -1.28 -10.19 -1.95
C LEU A 53 -2.08 -10.69 -3.17
N GLU A 54 -2.41 -9.80 -4.09
CA GLU A 54 -3.03 -10.08 -5.39
C GLU A 54 -2.15 -10.98 -6.27
N GLY A 55 -0.83 -10.97 -6.04
CA GLY A 55 0.12 -11.83 -6.73
C GLY A 55 0.22 -13.25 -6.17
N PHE A 56 -0.50 -13.56 -5.09
CA PHE A 56 -0.50 -14.90 -4.51
C PHE A 56 -1.47 -15.83 -5.24
N ASP A 57 -0.94 -16.88 -5.85
CA ASP A 57 -1.74 -17.93 -6.48
C ASP A 57 -2.27 -18.92 -5.42
N PHE A 58 -3.54 -18.77 -5.04
CA PHE A 58 -4.18 -19.69 -4.09
C PHE A 58 -4.43 -21.09 -4.69
N SER A 59 -4.30 -21.28 -6.00
CA SER A 59 -4.38 -22.61 -6.62
C SER A 59 -3.12 -23.45 -6.40
N PHE A 60 -1.97 -22.81 -6.18
CA PHE A 60 -0.70 -23.47 -5.82
C PHE A 60 -0.82 -24.27 -4.51
N ASN A 61 -1.59 -23.77 -3.55
CA ASN A 61 -1.88 -24.50 -2.32
C ASN A 61 -3.33 -24.26 -1.86
N SER A 62 -4.23 -25.16 -2.28
CA SER A 62 -5.64 -25.14 -1.92
C SER A 62 -5.92 -25.37 -0.43
N SER A 63 -4.92 -25.79 0.36
CA SER A 63 -5.06 -25.91 1.81
C SER A 63 -5.07 -24.56 2.54
N ILE A 64 -4.64 -23.48 1.87
CA ILE A 64 -4.62 -22.14 2.45
C ILE A 64 -6.01 -21.54 2.34
N ASN A 65 -6.60 -21.22 3.49
CA ASN A 65 -7.88 -20.55 3.52
C ASN A 65 -7.73 -19.09 3.08
N ARG A 66 -8.18 -18.80 1.86
CA ARG A 66 -8.18 -17.44 1.28
C ARG A 66 -8.83 -16.41 2.22
N GLN A 67 -9.96 -16.77 2.85
CA GLN A 67 -10.68 -15.86 3.74
C GLN A 67 -9.82 -15.44 4.95
N GLN A 68 -9.14 -16.39 5.58
CA GLN A 68 -8.24 -16.10 6.71
C GLN A 68 -7.06 -15.22 6.30
N VAL A 69 -6.53 -15.40 5.10
CA VAL A 69 -5.44 -14.56 4.59
C VAL A 69 -5.91 -13.12 4.38
N TYR A 70 -7.10 -12.90 3.83
CA TYR A 70 -7.66 -11.55 3.69
C TYR A 70 -8.07 -10.93 5.02
N GLU A 71 -8.48 -11.74 6.00
CA GLU A 71 -8.70 -11.27 7.37
C GLU A 71 -7.39 -10.76 7.98
N LEU A 72 -6.28 -11.48 7.81
CA LEU A 72 -4.94 -10.98 8.21
C LEU A 72 -4.57 -9.70 7.46
N ALA A 73 -4.90 -9.60 6.16
CA ALA A 73 -4.64 -8.40 5.34
C ALA A 73 -5.41 -7.15 5.80
N SER A 74 -6.49 -7.31 6.57
CA SER A 74 -7.17 -6.18 7.20
C SER A 74 -6.37 -5.56 8.35
N CYS A 75 -5.34 -6.25 8.85
CA CYS A 75 -4.56 -5.87 10.02
C CYS A 75 -5.38 -5.68 11.32
N HIS A 76 -6.63 -6.16 11.37
CA HIS A 76 -7.49 -6.01 12.55
C HIS A 76 -6.91 -6.67 13.81
N PHE A 77 -6.12 -7.75 13.64
CA PHE A 77 -5.40 -8.38 14.74
C PHE A 77 -4.46 -7.42 15.48
N ILE A 78 -3.94 -6.38 14.82
CA ILE A 78 -3.11 -5.34 15.45
C ILE A 78 -3.95 -4.48 16.40
N GLU A 79 -5.14 -4.08 15.97
CA GLU A 79 -6.07 -3.28 16.78
C GLU A 79 -6.56 -4.06 18.01
N GLU A 80 -6.85 -5.35 17.82
CA GLU A 80 -7.27 -6.27 18.88
C GLU A 80 -6.11 -6.76 19.76
N LYS A 81 -4.86 -6.39 19.43
CA LYS A 81 -3.65 -6.84 20.13
C LYS A 81 -3.55 -8.38 20.20
N ARG A 82 -3.88 -9.05 19.10
CA ARG A 82 -3.75 -10.49 18.94
C ARG A 82 -2.53 -10.84 18.10
N ASP A 83 -1.95 -12.00 18.36
CA ASP A 83 -0.85 -12.52 17.56
C ASP A 83 -1.38 -13.23 16.30
N ALA A 84 -0.68 -13.05 15.18
CA ALA A 84 -0.90 -13.79 13.95
C ALA A 84 0.29 -14.71 13.69
N ILE A 85 0.04 -16.03 13.56
CA ILE A 85 1.10 -17.03 13.35
C ILE A 85 0.78 -17.86 12.11
N LEU A 86 1.71 -17.89 11.14
CA LEU A 86 1.64 -18.76 9.97
C LEU A 86 2.51 -20.01 10.21
N VAL A 87 1.88 -21.16 10.42
CA VAL A 87 2.56 -22.44 10.68
C VAL A 87 2.32 -23.41 9.52
N GLY A 88 3.37 -24.12 9.10
CA GLY A 88 3.25 -25.19 8.11
C GLY A 88 4.58 -25.58 7.47
N PRO A 89 4.61 -26.67 6.66
CA PRO A 89 5.80 -27.19 6.00
C PRO A 89 6.52 -26.15 5.13
N PRO A 90 7.83 -26.29 4.84
CA PRO A 90 8.51 -25.40 3.91
C PRO A 90 7.86 -25.45 2.50
N GLY A 91 7.95 -24.35 1.74
CA GLY A 91 7.46 -24.28 0.36
C GLY A 91 5.96 -23.99 0.19
N VAL A 92 5.15 -23.99 1.26
CA VAL A 92 3.69 -23.80 1.17
C VAL A 92 3.22 -22.34 1.01
N GLY A 93 4.06 -21.41 0.58
CA GLY A 93 3.66 -20.02 0.32
C GLY A 93 3.64 -19.05 1.52
N LYS A 94 3.94 -19.51 2.75
CA LYS A 94 3.93 -18.66 3.97
C LYS A 94 4.77 -17.40 3.84
N SER A 95 6.03 -17.51 3.37
CA SER A 95 6.91 -16.35 3.22
C SER A 95 6.39 -15.33 2.21
N HIS A 96 5.71 -15.78 1.16
CA HIS A 96 5.06 -14.88 0.21
C HIS A 96 3.95 -14.09 0.91
N ILE A 97 3.06 -14.80 1.63
CA ILE A 97 1.95 -14.15 2.36
C ILE A 97 2.50 -13.14 3.38
N VAL A 98 3.48 -13.51 4.21
CA VAL A 98 4.08 -12.57 5.19
C VAL A 98 4.67 -11.35 4.51
N GLN A 99 5.39 -11.51 3.40
CA GLN A 99 5.96 -10.37 2.66
C GLN A 99 4.89 -9.49 2.00
N ALA A 100 3.77 -10.09 1.59
CA ALA A 100 2.66 -9.35 0.99
C ALA A 100 1.83 -8.58 2.02
N LEU A 101 1.75 -9.08 3.26
CA LEU A 101 1.06 -8.40 4.36
C LEU A 101 1.87 -7.21 4.91
N GLY A 102 3.20 -7.38 4.97
CA GLY A 102 4.14 -6.37 5.46
C GLY A 102 4.62 -6.59 6.88
#